data_AF-A0AAV8Y8T3-F1
#
_entry.id   AF-A0AAV8Y8T3-F1
#
_cell.length_a   1.000
_cell.length_b   1.000
_cell.length_c   1.000
_cell.angle_alpha   90.00
_cell.angle_beta   90.00
_cell.angle_gamma   90.00
#
_symmetry.space_group_name_H-M   'P 1'
#
loop_
_entity.id
_entity.type
_entity.pdbx_description
1 polymer ?
#
loop_
_entity_poly.entity_id
_entity_poly.type
_entity_poly.pdbx_seq_one_letter_code
_entity_poly.pdbx_strand_id
1 'polypeptide(L)'
;MTPLHTFICKENNLPWYDYEVKQIAYERDRAYNCFTLNTGVIRDTYWQNYKHYRNRLVNLLKVKKQIYYNNKIDLYKNSPKIMWKTLKKLINTSENSVFNVVQFEVNNEIKTANNETEICEYFNHYFVDCIKDITDSISSNKQ
;
A
#
# COMPACT_ATOMS: atom_id res chain seq x y z
N MET A 1 -11.06 -44.70 -18.17
CA MET A 1 -11.44 -43.72 -17.13
C MET A 1 -10.48 -42.55 -17.22
N THR A 2 -10.95 -41.38 -17.63
CA THR A 2 -10.13 -40.15 -17.78
C THR A 2 -9.84 -39.58 -16.39
N PRO A 3 -8.59 -39.18 -16.06
CA PRO A 3 -8.26 -38.70 -14.73
C PRO A 3 -8.96 -37.37 -14.44
N LEU A 4 -9.60 -37.28 -13.27
CA LEU A 4 -10.18 -36.05 -12.74
C LEU A 4 -9.06 -35.08 -12.37
N HIS A 5 -8.94 -33.96 -13.06
CA HIS A 5 -8.11 -32.85 -12.62
C HIS A 5 -8.79 -32.16 -11.43
N THR A 6 -8.27 -32.38 -10.23
CA THR A 6 -8.65 -31.63 -9.04
C THR A 6 -8.06 -30.22 -9.11
N PHE A 7 -8.89 -29.24 -9.46
CA PHE A 7 -8.52 -27.84 -9.33
C PHE A 7 -8.54 -27.46 -7.85
N ILE A 8 -7.36 -27.21 -7.27
CA ILE A 8 -7.27 -26.53 -5.98
C ILE A 8 -7.67 -25.07 -6.23
N CYS A 9 -8.94 -24.74 -6.01
CA CYS A 9 -9.36 -23.35 -5.91
C CYS A 9 -8.75 -22.79 -4.63
N LYS A 10 -7.56 -22.16 -4.73
CA LYS A 10 -7.08 -21.28 -3.66
C LYS A 10 -8.18 -20.23 -3.46
N GLU A 11 -8.89 -20.30 -2.34
CA GLU A 11 -9.73 -19.19 -1.92
C GLU A 11 -8.85 -17.95 -1.91
N ASN A 12 -9.02 -17.07 -2.90
CA ASN A 12 -8.36 -15.78 -2.89
C ASN A 12 -9.03 -14.95 -1.79
N ASN A 13 -8.60 -15.19 -0.54
CA ASN A 13 -9.04 -14.53 0.69
C ASN A 13 -8.51 -13.10 0.78
N LEU A 14 -8.52 -12.36 -0.33
CA LEU A 14 -8.26 -10.93 -0.34
C LEU A 14 -9.56 -10.24 0.07
N PRO A 15 -9.60 -9.57 1.24
CA PRO A 15 -10.85 -8.99 1.76
C PRO A 15 -11.44 -7.90 0.86
N TRP A 16 -10.65 -7.34 -0.05
CA TRP A 16 -11.05 -6.33 -1.03
C TRP A 16 -11.37 -6.89 -2.42
N TYR A 17 -11.37 -8.22 -2.59
CA TYR A 17 -11.80 -8.90 -3.81
C TYR A 17 -13.27 -9.30 -3.66
N ASP A 18 -14.17 -8.38 -3.98
CA ASP A 18 -15.61 -8.59 -3.88
C ASP A 18 -16.24 -9.02 -5.21
N TYR A 19 -17.57 -9.14 -5.21
CA TYR A 19 -18.34 -9.51 -6.40
C TYR A 19 -18.11 -8.55 -7.57
N GLU A 20 -17.97 -7.25 -7.32
CA GLU A 20 -17.75 -6.25 -8.36
C GLU A 20 -16.41 -6.47 -9.05
N VAL A 21 -15.34 -6.68 -8.28
CA VAL A 21 -14.01 -7.02 -8.81
C VAL A 21 -14.08 -8.31 -9.64
N LYS A 22 -14.81 -9.32 -9.15
CA LYS A 22 -14.99 -10.59 -9.86
C LYS A 22 -15.69 -10.40 -11.21
N GLN A 23 -16.73 -9.56 -11.28
CA GLN A 23 -17.44 -9.29 -12.53
C GLN A 23 -16.54 -8.60 -13.57
N ILE A 24 -15.78 -7.58 -13.17
CA ILE A 24 -14.86 -6.91 -14.11
C ILE A 24 -13.72 -7.84 -14.55
N ALA A 25 -13.24 -8.71 -13.65
CA ALA A 25 -12.26 -9.74 -14.01
C ALA A 25 -12.83 -10.73 -15.05
N TYR A 26 -14.08 -11.14 -14.88
CA TYR A 26 -14.78 -12.00 -15.85
C TYR A 26 -14.91 -11.31 -17.22
N GLU A 27 -15.34 -10.06 -17.28
CA GLU A 27 -15.46 -9.31 -18.53
C GLU A 27 -14.12 -9.11 -19.24
N ARG A 28 -13.05 -8.87 -18.48
CA ARG A 28 -11.67 -8.83 -19.01
C ARG A 28 -11.30 -10.16 -19.67
N ASP A 29 -11.52 -11.27 -18.99
CA ASP A 29 -11.14 -12.60 -19.47
C ASP A 29 -11.98 -13.01 -20.68
N ARG A 30 -13.28 -12.69 -20.65
CA ARG A 30 -14.18 -12.86 -21.78
C ARG A 30 -13.71 -12.06 -22.99
N ALA A 31 -13.37 -10.77 -22.83
CA ALA A 31 -12.87 -9.94 -23.91
C ALA A 31 -11.55 -10.47 -24.49
N TYR A 32 -10.65 -10.98 -23.65
CA TYR A 32 -9.40 -11.60 -24.11
C TYR A 32 -9.66 -12.88 -24.91
N ASN A 33 -10.56 -13.75 -24.43
CA ASN A 33 -10.94 -14.97 -25.14
C ASN A 33 -11.62 -14.66 -26.49
N CYS A 34 -12.49 -13.65 -26.54
CA CYS A 34 -13.06 -13.20 -27.81
C CYS A 34 -11.98 -12.65 -28.75
N PHE A 35 -11.00 -11.91 -28.24
CA PHE A 35 -9.87 -11.43 -29.03
C PHE A 35 -9.03 -12.56 -29.64
N THR A 36 -8.78 -13.66 -28.90
CA THR A 36 -7.99 -14.79 -29.41
C THR A 36 -8.74 -15.62 -30.44
N LEU A 37 -10.07 -15.69 -30.35
CA LEU A 37 -10.92 -16.50 -31.24
C LEU A 37 -11.37 -15.79 -32.53
N ASN A 38 -11.20 -14.47 -32.64
CA ASN A 38 -11.70 -13.67 -33.76
C ASN A 38 -10.57 -13.08 -34.60
N THR A 39 -10.87 -12.72 -35.85
CA THR A 39 -9.94 -12.10 -36.82
C THR A 39 -10.53 -10.81 -37.41
N GLY A 40 -9.69 -10.00 -38.08
CA GLY A 40 -10.10 -8.75 -38.73
C GLY A 40 -10.58 -7.66 -37.75
N VAL A 41 -11.47 -6.78 -38.20
CA VAL A 41 -11.93 -5.59 -37.47
C VAL A 41 -12.58 -5.93 -36.11
N ILE A 42 -13.24 -7.09 -36.02
CA ILE A 42 -13.90 -7.56 -34.79
C ILE A 42 -12.84 -7.86 -33.71
N ARG A 43 -11.68 -8.39 -34.11
CA ARG A 43 -10.55 -8.66 -33.21
C ARG A 43 -10.05 -7.37 -32.55
N ASP A 44 -9.89 -6.30 -33.33
CA ASP A 44 -9.41 -5.02 -32.81
C ASP A 44 -10.39 -4.43 -31.79
N THR A 45 -11.69 -4.59 -32.02
CA THR A 45 -12.73 -4.20 -31.06
C THR A 45 -12.60 -4.96 -29.74
N TYR A 46 -12.43 -6.28 -29.78
CA TYR A 46 -12.21 -7.08 -28.56
C TYR A 46 -10.90 -6.72 -27.85
N TRP A 47 -9.87 -6.34 -28.59
CA TRP A 47 -8.61 -5.85 -28.01
C TRP A 47 -8.80 -4.53 -27.26
N GLN A 48 -9.55 -3.59 -27.81
CA GLN A 48 -9.88 -2.34 -27.12
C GLN A 48 -10.70 -2.60 -25.85
N ASN A 49 -11.70 -3.48 -25.92
CA ASN A 49 -12.51 -3.88 -24.77
C ASN A 49 -11.67 -4.54 -23.68
N TYR A 50 -10.74 -5.44 -24.05
CA TYR A 50 -9.82 -6.04 -23.10
C TYR A 50 -8.99 -4.98 -22.36
N LYS A 51 -8.41 -4.01 -23.09
CA LYS A 51 -7.62 -2.92 -22.47
C LYS A 51 -8.49 -2.08 -21.53
N HIS A 52 -9.72 -1.76 -21.94
CA HIS A 52 -10.66 -1.03 -21.10
C HIS A 52 -10.94 -1.78 -19.78
N TYR A 53 -11.33 -3.05 -19.85
CA TYR A 53 -11.61 -3.85 -18.65
C TYR A 53 -10.38 -4.11 -17.80
N ARG A 54 -9.21 -4.32 -18.39
CA ARG A 54 -7.93 -4.44 -17.68
C ARG A 54 -7.65 -3.18 -16.85
N ASN A 55 -7.77 -2.00 -17.45
CA ASN A 55 -7.52 -0.74 -16.77
C ASN A 55 -8.55 -0.49 -15.67
N ARG A 56 -9.83 -0.75 -15.96
CA ARG A 56 -10.91 -0.66 -14.98
C ARG A 56 -10.68 -1.60 -13.79
N LEU A 57 -10.26 -2.84 -14.04
CA LEU A 57 -9.96 -3.81 -12.99
C LEU A 57 -8.82 -3.34 -12.08
N VAL A 58 -7.72 -2.85 -12.67
CA VAL A 58 -6.55 -2.36 -11.91
C VAL A 58 -6.96 -1.18 -11.04
N ASN A 59 -7.70 -0.22 -11.58
CA ASN A 59 -8.19 0.93 -10.84
C ASN A 59 -9.16 0.51 -9.71
N LEU A 60 -10.09 -0.39 -10.00
CA LEU A 60 -11.04 -0.89 -9.01
C LEU A 60 -10.32 -1.61 -7.86
N LEU A 61 -9.35 -2.48 -8.16
CA LEU A 61 -8.54 -3.15 -7.15
C LEU A 61 -7.79 -2.16 -6.26
N LYS A 62 -7.22 -1.09 -6.85
CA LYS A 62 -6.54 -0.03 -6.10
C LYS A 62 -7.50 0.66 -5.13
N VAL A 63 -8.68 1.05 -5.61
CA VAL A 63 -9.71 1.72 -4.81
C VAL A 63 -10.23 0.81 -3.69
N LYS A 64 -10.59 -0.44 -4.01
CA LYS A 64 -11.11 -1.41 -3.01
C LYS A 64 -10.06 -1.71 -1.93
N LYS A 65 -8.80 -1.87 -2.32
CA LYS A 65 -7.69 -2.04 -1.37
C LYS A 65 -7.54 -0.81 -0.48
N GLN A 66 -7.56 0.40 -1.04
CA GLN A 66 -7.48 1.64 -0.27
C GLN A 66 -8.61 1.76 0.75
N ILE A 67 -9.86 1.55 0.32
CA ILE A 67 -11.05 1.59 1.19
C ILE A 67 -10.90 0.59 2.34
N TYR A 68 -10.51 -0.65 2.04
CA TYR A 68 -10.33 -1.68 3.06
C TYR A 68 -9.33 -1.25 4.15
N TYR A 69 -8.17 -0.74 3.76
CA TYR A 69 -7.15 -0.33 4.73
C TYR A 69 -7.52 0.95 5.47
N ASN A 70 -8.13 1.95 4.82
CA ASN A 70 -8.63 3.14 5.49
C ASN A 70 -9.65 2.77 6.57
N ASN A 71 -10.64 1.95 6.23
CA ASN A 71 -11.66 1.49 7.18
C ASN A 71 -11.04 0.73 8.36
N LYS A 72 -10.00 -0.09 8.10
CA LYS A 72 -9.30 -0.82 9.16
C LYS A 72 -8.48 0.10 10.06
N ILE A 73 -7.85 1.13 9.51
CA ILE A 73 -7.11 2.13 10.29
C ILE A 73 -8.08 2.92 11.17
N ASP A 74 -9.19 3.39 10.62
CA ASP A 74 -10.21 4.13 11.36
C ASP A 74 -10.82 3.29 12.50
N LEU A 75 -11.03 1.99 12.25
CA LEU A 75 -11.53 1.05 13.25
C LEU A 75 -10.53 0.84 14.41
N TYR A 76 -9.23 0.83 14.12
CA TYR A 76 -8.19 0.53 15.10
C TYR A 76 -7.42 1.76 15.61
N LYS A 77 -7.89 2.98 15.33
CA LYS A 77 -7.24 4.25 15.73
C LYS A 77 -6.97 4.36 17.24
N ASN A 78 -7.83 3.78 18.07
CA ASN A 78 -7.67 3.75 19.53
C ASN A 78 -6.85 2.56 20.04
N SER A 79 -6.33 1.72 19.13
CA SER A 79 -5.56 0.51 19.45
C SER A 79 -4.26 0.49 18.65
N PRO A 80 -3.24 1.24 19.10
CA PRO A 80 -1.98 1.45 18.36
C PRO A 80 -1.31 0.15 17.92
N LYS A 81 -1.32 -0.89 18.78
CA LYS A 81 -0.75 -2.21 18.47
C LYS A 81 -1.41 -2.87 17.24
N ILE A 82 -2.74 -2.81 17.14
CA ILE A 82 -3.50 -3.45 16.06
C ILE A 82 -3.44 -2.62 14.78
N MET A 83 -3.50 -1.29 14.92
CA MET A 83 -3.29 -0.37 13.81
C MET A 83 -1.90 -0.58 13.18
N TRP A 84 -0.84 -0.64 14.00
CA TRP A 84 0.51 -0.89 13.51
C TRP A 84 0.65 -2.25 12.85
N LYS A 85 0.04 -3.31 13.40
CA LYS A 85 -0.03 -4.63 12.75
C LYS A 85 -0.72 -4.58 11.38
N THR A 86 -1.72 -3.72 11.23
CA THR A 86 -2.43 -3.51 9.95
C THR A 86 -1.55 -2.77 8.95
N LEU A 87 -0.85 -1.73 9.39
CA LEU A 87 0.09 -0.96 8.56
C LEU A 87 1.32 -1.78 8.14
N LYS A 88 1.85 -2.63 9.02
CA LYS A 88 2.94 -3.57 8.67
C LYS A 88 2.61 -4.51 7.52
N LYS A 89 1.31 -4.79 7.25
CA LYS A 89 0.91 -5.58 6.08
C LYS A 89 0.91 -4.77 4.78
N LEU A 90 0.90 -3.43 4.86
CA LEU A 90 1.00 -2.53 3.71
C LEU A 90 2.45 -2.22 3.36
N ILE A 91 3.25 -1.98 4.39
CA ILE A 91 4.64 -1.60 4.27
C ILE A 91 5.43 -2.88 4.09
N ASN A 92 6.12 -3.02 2.95
CA ASN A 92 6.96 -4.17 2.67
C ASN A 92 8.25 -4.07 3.47
N THR A 93 8.16 -4.17 4.79
CA THR A 93 9.32 -4.34 5.67
C THR A 93 9.82 -5.76 5.47
N SER A 94 10.80 -5.93 4.59
CA SER A 94 11.63 -7.14 4.63
C SER A 94 12.29 -7.18 5.99
N GLU A 95 12.25 -8.33 6.66
CA GLU A 95 12.95 -8.55 7.94
C GLU A 95 14.48 -8.39 7.80
N ASN A 96 14.96 -8.33 6.55
CA ASN A 96 16.35 -8.15 6.16
C ASN A 96 16.70 -6.71 5.76
N SER A 97 16.00 -5.68 6.24
CA SER A 97 16.47 -4.31 6.00
C SER A 97 17.80 -4.13 6.73
N VAL A 98 18.90 -4.22 5.96
CA VAL A 98 20.23 -3.78 6.38
C VAL A 98 20.06 -2.39 6.98
N PHE A 99 20.66 -2.17 8.15
CA PHE A 99 20.62 -0.92 8.89
C PHE A 99 20.70 0.28 7.92
N ASN A 100 19.59 0.99 7.77
CA ASN A 100 19.55 2.16 6.89
C ASN A 100 20.33 3.25 7.61
N VAL A 101 21.44 3.65 7.01
CA VAL A 101 22.23 4.81 7.42
C VAL A 101 21.29 6.02 7.45
N VAL A 102 20.97 6.52 8.64
CA VAL A 102 20.10 7.70 8.81
C VAL A 102 20.97 8.92 9.01
N GLN A 103 20.74 9.96 8.21
CA GLN A 103 21.44 11.23 8.32
C GLN A 103 20.53 12.26 8.97
N PHE A 104 21.10 12.99 9.93
CA PHE A 104 20.45 14.07 10.66
C PHE A 104 21.23 15.36 10.43
N GLU A 105 20.54 16.47 10.24
CA GLU A 105 21.16 17.79 10.29
C GLU A 105 21.13 18.30 11.73
N VAL A 106 22.31 18.47 12.33
CA VAL A 106 22.46 18.95 13.70
C VAL A 106 23.46 20.11 13.66
N ASN A 107 23.03 21.30 14.06
CA ASN A 107 23.86 22.52 14.04
C ASN A 107 24.48 22.83 12.66
N ASN A 108 23.70 22.67 11.58
CA ASN A 108 24.15 22.82 10.18
C ASN A 108 25.24 21.81 9.74
N GLU A 109 25.46 20.74 10.50
CA GLU A 109 26.33 19.63 10.10
C GLU A 109 25.51 18.36 9.87
N ILE A 110 25.85 17.61 8.82
CA ILE A 110 25.22 16.30 8.54
C ILE A 110 25.90 15.25 9.40
N LYS A 111 25.18 14.74 10.40
CA LYS A 111 25.60 13.62 11.24
C LYS A 111 24.94 12.34 10.74
N THR A 112 25.74 11.29 10.66
CA THR A 112 25.27 9.96 10.25
C THR A 112 25.16 9.07 11.47
N ALA A 113 23.96 8.54 11.73
CA ALA A 113 23.73 7.58 12.80
C ALA A 113 24.08 6.17 12.31
N ASN A 114 24.89 5.46 13.09
CA ASN A 114 25.44 4.14 12.73
C ASN A 114 24.82 3.00 13.54
N ASN A 115 24.03 3.31 14.57
CA ASN A 115 23.31 2.33 15.38
C ASN A 115 21.93 2.87 15.83
N GLU A 116 21.09 1.97 16.34
CA GLU A 116 19.71 2.29 16.76
C GLU A 116 19.66 3.30 17.92
N THR A 117 20.64 3.25 18.82
CA THR A 117 20.74 4.15 19.97
C THR A 117 20.97 5.60 19.52
N GLU A 118 21.93 5.81 18.62
CA GLU A 118 22.23 7.12 18.03
C GLU A 118 21.00 7.69 17.32
N ILE A 119 20.26 6.88 16.56
CA ILE A 119 19.00 7.29 15.92
C ILE A 119 18.00 7.78 16.97
N CYS A 120 17.82 7.02 18.05
CA CYS A 120 16.89 7.39 19.13
C CYS A 120 17.29 8.68 19.83
N GLU A 121 18.59 8.87 20.09
CA GLU A 121 19.14 10.09 20.67
C GLU A 121 18.92 11.30 19.77
N TYR A 122 19.24 11.20 18.48
CA TYR A 122 19.02 12.29 17.52
C TYR A 122 17.54 12.65 17.39
N PHE A 123 16.64 11.66 17.34
CA PHE A 123 15.20 11.94 17.34
C PHE A 123 14.73 12.64 18.61
N ASN A 124 15.18 12.17 19.78
CA ASN A 124 14.81 12.77 21.06
C ASN A 124 15.26 14.23 21.11
N HIS A 125 16.51 14.51 20.73
CA HIS A 125 17.03 15.88 20.68
C HIS A 125 16.21 16.75 19.72
N TYR A 126 15.97 16.28 18.49
CA TYR A 126 15.18 17.01 17.50
C TYR A 126 13.79 17.40 18.04
N PHE A 127 13.04 16.45 18.60
CA PHE A 127 11.69 16.75 19.09
C PHE A 127 11.70 17.65 20.32
N VAL A 128 12.67 17.47 21.23
CA VAL A 128 12.83 18.35 22.40
C VAL A 128 13.12 19.78 21.96
N ASP A 129 14.02 19.97 21.00
CA ASP A 129 14.40 21.30 20.52
C ASP A 129 13.25 21.95 19.73
N CYS A 130 12.54 21.21 18.87
CA CYS A 130 11.31 21.71 18.24
C CYS A 130 10.26 22.19 19.26
N ILE A 131 10.08 21.45 20.37
CA ILE A 131 9.13 21.86 21.42
C ILE A 131 9.60 23.13 22.13
N LYS A 132 10.91 23.28 22.39
CA LYS A 132 11.47 24.50 22.97
C LYS A 132 11.22 25.69 22.05
N ASP A 133 11.56 25.57 20.77
CA ASP A 133 11.36 26.63 19.77
C ASP A 133 9.90 27.10 19.71
N ILE A 134 8.96 26.14 19.71
CA ILE A 134 7.53 26.44 19.76
C ILE A 134 7.17 27.17 21.05
N THR A 135 7.65 26.70 22.20
CA THR A 135 7.33 27.29 23.52
C THR A 135 7.89 28.70 23.66
N ASP A 136 9.12 28.93 23.19
CA ASP A 136 9.80 30.22 23.22
C ASP A 136 9.10 31.22 22.29
N SER A 137 8.66 30.78 21.11
CA SER A 137 7.87 31.62 20.18
C SER A 137 6.53 32.06 20.77
N ILE A 138 5.86 31.18 21.55
CA ILE A 138 4.59 31.50 22.21
C ILE A 138 4.81 32.45 23.38
N SER A 139 5.89 32.26 24.14
CA SER A 139 6.22 33.08 25.31
C SER A 139 6.65 34.48 24.91
N SER A 140 7.39 34.62 23.80
CA SER A 140 7.83 35.92 23.25
C SER A 140 6.68 36.76 22.70
N ASN A 141 5.58 36.14 22.26
CA ASN A 141 4.38 36.84 21.79
C ASN A 141 3.42 37.31 22.91
N LYS A 142 3.76 37.06 24.18
CA LYS A 142 2.96 37.47 25.35
C LYS A 142 3.52 38.71 26.09
N GLN A 143 4.60 39.31 25.61
CA GLN A 143 5.10 40.63 26.04
C GLN A 143 4.63 41.72 25.07
#